data_AF-A0A532CI97-F1
#
_entry.id   AF-A0A532CI97-F1
#
_cell.length_a   1.000
_cell.length_b   1.000
_cell.length_c   1.000
_cell.angle_alpha   90.00
_cell.angle_beta   90.00
_cell.angle_gamma   90.00
#
_symmetry.space_group_name_H-M   'P 1'
#
loop_
_entity.id
_entity.type
_entity.pdbx_description
1 polymer ?
#
loop_
_entity_poly.entity_id
_entity_poly.type
_entity_poly.pdbx_seq_one_letter_code
_entity_poly.pdbx_strand_id
1 'polypeptide(L)' 'MNSGIPKRIIQTNKSLDLPLLERAAVANIKLLNPDFEYLFFDDRQVEEFIEKEFPEYQSVFHSFPV' A
#
# COMPACT_ATOMS: atom_id res chain seq x y z
N MET A 1 -14.06 20.23 -11.67
CA MET A 1 -13.60 18.90 -11.21
C MET A 1 -12.14 18.78 -11.56
N ASN A 2 -11.28 18.48 -10.59
CA ASN A 2 -9.84 18.34 -10.86
C ASN A 2 -9.63 16.98 -11.54
N SER A 3 -9.47 16.98 -12.86
CA SER A 3 -9.43 15.78 -13.72
C SER A 3 -8.05 15.12 -13.80
N GLY A 4 -7.16 15.43 -12.87
CA GLY A 4 -5.81 14.84 -12.80
C GLY A 4 -5.77 13.58 -11.94
N ILE A 5 -4.77 12.73 -12.19
CA ILE A 5 -4.44 11.63 -11.28
C ILE A 5 -4.19 12.22 -9.88
N PRO A 6 -4.82 11.69 -8.81
CA PRO A 6 -4.56 12.17 -7.46
C PRO A 6 -3.08 12.12 -7.12
N LYS A 7 -2.58 13.14 -6.41
CA LYS A 7 -1.22 13.16 -5.86
C LYS A 7 -1.13 12.21 -4.67
N ARG A 8 -1.16 10.91 -4.95
CA ARG A 8 -1.14 9.85 -3.94
C ARG A 8 -0.15 8.77 -4.36
N ILE A 9 0.71 8.41 -3.42
CA ILE A 9 1.64 7.30 -3.55
C ILE A 9 1.14 6.20 -2.62
N ILE A 10 0.89 5.02 -3.19
CA ILE A 10 0.50 3.82 -2.45
C ILE A 10 1.63 2.81 -2.61
N GLN A 11 2.17 2.34 -1.49
CA GLN A 11 3.15 1.25 -1.47
C GLN A 11 2.66 0.14 -0.54
N THR A 12 3.07 -1.09 -0.85
CA THR A 12 2.75 -2.27 -0.03
C THR A 12 4.01 -3.08 0.22
N ASN A 13 4.02 -3.82 1.32
CA ASN A 13 5.04 -4.83 1.64
C ASN A 13 4.43 -5.85 2.61
N LYS A 14 5.06 -7.02 2.78
CA LYS A 14 4.54 -8.06 3.67
C LYS A 14 4.43 -7.61 5.13
N SER A 15 5.28 -6.65 5.54
CA SER A 15 5.34 -6.14 6.91
C SER A 15 5.59 -4.64 6.95
N LEU A 16 5.16 -4.01 8.05
CA LEU A 16 5.54 -2.63 8.38
C LEU A 16 6.98 -2.52 8.92
N ASP A 17 7.56 -3.63 9.40
CA ASP A 17 8.96 -3.66 9.84
C ASP A 17 9.89 -3.87 8.64
N LEU A 18 10.20 -2.76 7.99
CA LEU A 18 11.01 -2.75 6.77
C LEU A 18 12.51 -2.82 7.09
N PRO A 19 13.32 -3.55 6.29
CA PRO A 19 14.78 -3.43 6.30
C PRO A 19 15.25 -1.98 6.15
N LEU A 20 16.45 -1.67 6.65
CA LEU A 20 16.98 -0.30 6.67
C LEU A 20 17.00 0.37 5.29
N LEU A 21 17.37 -0.38 4.25
CA LEU A 21 17.40 0.12 2.88
C LEU A 21 16.01 0.55 2.39
N GLU A 22 14.99 -0.25 2.69
CA GLU A 22 13.61 0.04 2.31
C GLU A 22 13.05 1.23 3.10
N ARG A 23 13.36 1.34 4.39
CA ARG A 23 13.02 2.53 5.18
C ARG A 23 13.64 3.80 4.59
N ALA A 24 14.89 3.73 4.16
CA ALA A 24 15.56 4.84 3.51
C ALA A 24 14.91 5.20 2.15
N ALA A 25 14.50 4.19 1.37
CA ALA A 25 13.75 4.40 0.13
C ALA A 25 12.40 5.10 0.38
N VAL A 26 11.62 4.63 1.37
CA VAL A 26 10.35 5.26 1.77
C VAL A 26 10.56 6.71 2.23
N ALA A 27 11.60 6.95 3.03
CA ALA A 27 11.93 8.31 3.48
C ALA A 27 12.26 9.24 2.29
N ASN A 28 13.06 8.77 1.33
CA ASN A 28 13.40 9.52 0.13
C ASN A 28 12.18 9.82 -0.74
N ILE A 29 11.27 8.85 -0.92
CA ILE A 29 10.03 9.05 -1.69
C ILE A 29 9.19 10.17 -1.07
N LYS A 30 9.02 10.17 0.26
CA LYS A 30 8.28 11.23 0.98
C LYS A 30 8.97 12.59 0.87
N LEU A 31 10.30 12.63 0.99
CA LEU A 31 11.08 13.87 0.88
C LEU A 31 10.99 14.49 -0.51
N LEU A 32 11.00 13.68 -1.57
CA LEU A 32 10.93 14.15 -2.95
C LEU A 32 9.51 14.56 -3.38
N ASN A 33 8.48 14.13 -2.66
CA ASN A 33 7.08 14.36 -3.01
C ASN A 33 6.28 14.89 -1.80
N PRO A 34 6.65 16.06 -1.24
CA PRO A 34 6.10 16.57 0.02
C PRO A 34 4.61 16.92 -0.05
N ASP A 35 4.06 17.11 -1.24
CA ASP A 35 2.66 17.44 -1.48
C ASP A 35 1.80 16.22 -1.86
N PHE A 36 2.39 15.02 -1.89
CA PHE A 36 1.66 13.77 -2.13
C PHE A 36 1.19 13.16 -0.82
N GLU A 37 -0.03 12.62 -0.84
CA GLU A 37 -0.48 11.71 0.21
C GLU A 37 0.30 10.40 0.08
N TYR A 38 0.89 9.93 1.17
CA TYR A 38 1.61 8.67 1.20
C TYR A 38 0.86 7.65 2.04
N LEU A 39 0.50 6.53 1.44
CA LEU A 39 -0.15 5.39 2.09
C LEU A 39 0.74 4.16 2.00
N PHE A 40 0.83 3.42 3.10
CA PHE A 40 1.57 2.17 3.18
C PHE A 40 0.72 1.11 3.84
N PHE A 41 0.61 -0.05 3.22
CA PHE A 41 -0.20 -1.17 3.70
C PHE A 41 0.64 -2.43 3.81
N ASP A 42 0.55 -3.10 4.96
CA ASP A 42 1.04 -4.46 5.13
C ASP A 42 0.03 -5.52 4.61
N ASP A 43 0.45 -6.79 4.56
CA ASP A 43 -0.42 -7.88 4.09
C ASP A 43 -1.71 -7.97 4.93
N ARG A 44 -1.62 -7.75 6.25
CA ARG A 44 -2.80 -7.76 7.14
C ARG A 44 -3.79 -6.66 6.78
N GLN A 45 -3.33 -5.45 6.54
CA GLN A 45 -4.19 -4.34 6.14
C GLN A 45 -4.81 -4.56 4.75
N VAL A 46 -4.10 -5.24 3.85
CA VAL A 46 -4.64 -5.65 2.55
C VAL A 46 -5.72 -6.74 2.73
N GLU A 47 -5.49 -7.74 3.58
CA GLU A 47 -6.50 -8.77 3.90
C GLU A 47 -7.76 -8.15 4.51
N GLU A 48 -7.61 -7.28 5.52
CA GLU A 48 -8.72 -6.55 6.16
C GLU A 48 -9.52 -5.73 5.12
N PHE A 49 -8.84 -5.13 4.14
CA PHE A 49 -9.47 -4.38 3.07
C PHE A 49 -10.28 -5.28 2.12
N ILE A 50 -9.72 -6.41 1.69
CA ILE A 50 -10.42 -7.36 0.82
C ILE A 50 -11.64 -7.95 1.54
N GLU A 51 -11.51 -8.35 2.80
CA GLU A 51 -12.64 -8.89 3.58
C GLU A 51 -13.77 -7.85 3.72
N LYS A 52 -13.41 -6.59 3.96
CA LYS A 52 -14.39 -5.52 4.22
C LYS A 52 -15.08 -5.01 2.95
N GLU A 53 -14.33 -4.79 1.88
CA GLU A 53 -14.83 -4.10 0.69
C GLU A 53 -15.16 -5.06 -0.46
N PHE A 54 -14.57 -6.26 -0.46
CA PHE A 54 -14.64 -7.23 -1.55
C PHE A 54 -14.75 -8.69 -1.06
N PRO A 55 -15.65 -9.00 -0.10
CA PRO A 55 -15.73 -10.33 0.52
C PRO A 55 -15.95 -11.46 -0.50
N GLU A 56 -16.63 -11.19 -1.61
CA GLU A 56 -16.85 -12.17 -2.69
C GLU A 56 -15.55 -12.66 -3.37
N TYR A 57 -14.47 -11.87 -3.29
CA TYR A 57 -13.18 -12.20 -3.89
C TYR A 57 -12.17 -12.76 -2.88
N GLN A 58 -12.52 -12.85 -1.59
CA GLN A 58 -11.60 -13.32 -0.55
C GLN A 58 -11.03 -14.71 -0.87
N SER A 59 -11.87 -15.65 -1.35
CA SER A 59 -11.43 -17.00 -1.71
C SER A 59 -10.46 -17.02 -2.89
N VAL A 60 -10.65 -16.13 -3.87
CA VAL A 60 -9.75 -15.98 -5.03
C VAL A 60 -8.44 -15.36 -4.57
N PHE A 61 -8.49 -14.33 -3.72
CA PHE A 61 -7.31 -13.68 -3.16
C PHE A 61 -6.42 -14.69 -2.40
N HIS A 62 -7.01 -15.56 -1.57
CA HIS A 62 -6.27 -16.61 -0.86
C HIS A 62 -5.80 -17.77 -1.75
N SER A 63 -6.21 -17.82 -3.02
CA SER A 63 -5.76 -18.87 -3.95
C SER A 63 -4.41 -18.57 -4.61
N PHE A 64 -3.90 -17.34 -4.49
CA PHE A 64 -2.61 -16.96 -5.04
C PHE A 64 -1.44 -17.55 -4.22
N PRO A 65 -0.33 -17.93 -4.88
CA PRO A 65 0.86 -18.41 -4.20
C PRO A 65 1.57 -17.30 -3.41
N VAL A 66 2.17 -17.67 -2.26
CA VAL A 66 2.88 -16.78 -1.31
C VAL A 66 4.37 -16.67 -1.60
#